data_AF-A0A072P6P4-F1
#
_entry.id   AF-A0A072P6P4-F1
#
_cell.length_a   1.000
_cell.length_b   1.000
_cell.length_c   1.000
_cell.angle_alpha   90.00
_cell.angle_beta   90.00
_cell.angle_gamma   90.00
#
_symmetry.space_group_name_H-M   'P 1'
#
loop_
_entity.id
_entity.type
_entity.pdbx_description
1 polymer ?
#
loop_
_entity_poly.entity_id
_entity_poly.type
_entity_poly.pdbx_seq_one_letter_code
_entity_poly.pdbx_strand_id
1 'polypeptide(L)'
;MLGPGAKQTKFCAIIYGPSNKAAIVGTWLDQCSIYLQLPEKCDRHMRYSNPHCLSFSDETVVMTSELESVHTNTVTGHSDGGVDYYVELDFDESFAEATQPALISAPLHSYQKQGLTFMLQREQGWHFREFRRDVWRSYYDRHGITRLEMSLCFPLGSEAPGV
;
A
#
# COMPACT_ATOMS: atom_id res chain seq x y z
N MET A 1 -25.09 -2.41 -24.55
CA MET A 1 -25.52 -3.73 -24.04
C MET A 1 -24.60 -4.79 -24.60
N LEU A 2 -23.68 -5.32 -23.79
CA LEU A 2 -22.86 -6.50 -24.15
C LEU A 2 -23.63 -7.76 -23.71
N GLY A 3 -23.76 -8.74 -24.61
CA GLY A 3 -24.55 -9.96 -24.39
C GLY A 3 -23.94 -10.93 -23.37
N PRO A 4 -24.72 -11.90 -22.86
CA PRO A 4 -24.26 -12.85 -21.86
C PRO A 4 -23.28 -13.86 -22.50
N GLY A 5 -22.03 -13.87 -22.03
CA GLY A 5 -20.97 -14.74 -22.55
C GLY A 5 -19.62 -14.06 -22.83
N ALA A 6 -19.48 -12.76 -22.53
CA ALA A 6 -18.21 -12.07 -22.67
C ALA A 6 -17.15 -12.67 -21.73
N LYS A 7 -16.16 -13.37 -22.30
CA LYS A 7 -14.98 -13.83 -21.58
C LYS A 7 -14.10 -12.62 -21.27
N GLN A 8 -13.98 -12.26 -20.00
CA GLN A 8 -12.99 -11.29 -19.56
C GLN A 8 -11.60 -11.92 -19.62
N THR A 9 -10.67 -11.27 -20.33
CA THR A 9 -9.27 -11.71 -20.44
C THR A 9 -8.37 -10.63 -19.87
N LYS A 10 -7.38 -11.02 -19.07
CA LYS A 10 -6.35 -10.12 -18.56
C LYS A 10 -5.25 -9.97 -19.61
N PHE A 11 -4.93 -8.74 -19.96
CA PHE A 11 -3.77 -8.39 -20.78
C PHE A 11 -2.68 -7.83 -19.87
N CYS A 12 -1.44 -8.30 -20.05
CA CYS A 12 -0.27 -7.80 -19.33
C CYS A 12 0.83 -7.51 -20.35
N ALA A 13 1.49 -6.35 -20.20
CA ALA A 13 2.60 -5.94 -21.04
C ALA A 13 3.73 -5.39 -20.18
N ILE A 14 4.96 -5.79 -20.52
CA ILE A 14 6.19 -5.29 -19.88
C ILE A 14 6.89 -4.38 -20.89
N ILE A 15 7.23 -3.17 -20.45
CA ILE A 15 7.87 -2.17 -21.31
C ILE A 15 9.37 -2.15 -20.99
N TYR A 16 10.18 -2.46 -22.00
CA TYR A 16 11.63 -2.34 -21.93
C TYR A 16 12.11 -1.13 -22.74
N GLY A 17 13.09 -0.40 -22.21
CA GLY A 17 13.68 0.70 -22.93
C GLY A 17 14.88 1.33 -22.23
N PRO A 18 15.57 2.27 -22.90
CA PRO A 18 16.63 3.05 -22.30
C PRO A 18 16.14 3.84 -21.07
N SER A 19 16.94 3.89 -20.00
CA SER A 19 16.58 4.57 -18.75
C SER A 19 16.29 6.06 -18.95
N ASN A 20 16.97 6.72 -19.88
CA ASN A 20 16.75 8.13 -20.22
C ASN A 20 15.40 8.41 -20.91
N LYS A 21 14.63 7.36 -21.26
CA LYS A 21 13.26 7.49 -21.80
C LYS A 21 12.17 7.26 -20.76
N ALA A 22 12.52 6.78 -19.56
CA ALA A 22 11.54 6.43 -18.53
C ALA A 22 10.61 7.58 -18.19
N ALA A 23 11.15 8.80 -18.00
CA ALA A 23 10.35 9.98 -17.69
C ALA A 23 9.33 10.33 -18.78
N ILE A 24 9.74 10.28 -20.05
CA ILE A 24 8.87 10.60 -21.19
C ILE A 24 7.74 9.56 -21.30
N VAL A 25 8.06 8.28 -21.12
CA VAL A 25 7.06 7.20 -21.10
C VAL A 25 6.08 7.39 -19.95
N GLY A 26 6.57 7.72 -18.76
CA GLY A 26 5.72 8.03 -17.60
C GLY A 26 4.72 9.15 -17.88
N THR A 27 5.21 10.29 -18.38
CA THR A 27 4.35 11.43 -18.73
C THR A 27 3.31 11.09 -19.78
N TRP A 28 3.66 10.28 -20.78
CA TRP A 28 2.70 9.85 -21.80
C TRP A 28 1.63 8.90 -21.24
N LEU A 29 2.01 8.00 -20.33
CA LEU A 29 1.08 7.10 -19.65
C LEU A 29 0.13 7.84 -18.70
N ASP A 30 0.65 8.87 -18.00
CA ASP A 30 -0.16 9.75 -17.14
C ASP A 30 -1.27 10.44 -17.93
N GLN A 31 -0.96 10.94 -19.14
CA GLN A 31 -1.96 11.54 -20.03
C GLN A 31 -3.05 10.55 -20.45
N CYS A 32 -2.71 9.25 -20.49
CA CYS A 32 -3.65 8.18 -20.77
C CYS A 32 -4.39 7.66 -19.52
N SER A 33 -4.12 8.21 -18.33
CA SER A 33 -4.58 7.67 -17.04
C SER A 33 -4.21 6.20 -16.82
N ILE A 34 -3.03 5.79 -17.33
CA ILE A 34 -2.48 4.44 -17.16
C ILE A 34 -1.30 4.51 -16.21
N TYR A 35 -1.27 3.65 -15.20
CA TYR A 35 -0.20 3.60 -14.21
C TYR A 35 0.49 2.25 -14.21
N LEU A 36 1.82 2.26 -14.33
CA LEU A 36 2.61 1.04 -14.38
C LEU A 36 2.58 0.34 -13.02
N GLN A 37 2.22 -0.94 -13.05
CA GLN A 37 2.28 -1.82 -11.89
C GLN A 37 3.66 -2.49 -11.80
N LEU A 38 3.90 -3.25 -10.73
CA LEU A 38 5.08 -4.08 -10.61
C LEU A 38 5.05 -5.18 -11.70
N PRO A 39 6.10 -5.31 -12.54
CA PRO A 39 6.09 -6.26 -13.63
C PRO A 39 6.27 -7.69 -13.11
N GLU A 40 5.46 -8.61 -13.62
CA GLU A 40 5.53 -10.05 -13.34
C GLU A 40 6.11 -10.79 -14.53
N LYS A 41 6.83 -11.91 -14.29
CA LYS A 41 7.36 -12.80 -15.35
C LYS A 41 8.25 -12.06 -16.35
N CYS A 42 9.17 -11.24 -15.84
CA CYS A 42 10.14 -10.55 -16.67
C CYS A 42 11.05 -11.58 -17.36
N ASP A 43 11.11 -11.55 -18.69
CA ASP A 43 11.99 -12.39 -19.50
C ASP A 43 13.45 -11.91 -19.52
N ARG A 44 13.73 -10.73 -18.93
CA ARG A 44 15.05 -10.09 -18.93
C ARG A 44 15.43 -9.64 -17.53
N HIS A 45 16.69 -9.82 -17.16
CA HIS A 45 17.30 -9.27 -15.95
C HIS A 45 17.82 -7.86 -16.22
N MET A 46 17.03 -6.84 -15.89
CA MET A 46 17.35 -5.43 -16.12
C MET A 46 17.04 -4.60 -14.87
N ARG A 47 17.64 -3.42 -14.77
CA ARG A 47 17.30 -2.46 -13.71
C ARG A 47 15.83 -2.07 -13.83
N TYR A 48 15.08 -2.26 -12.76
CA TYR A 48 13.71 -1.81 -12.66
C TYR A 48 13.65 -0.30 -12.50
N SER A 49 12.77 0.35 -13.26
CA SER A 49 12.49 1.77 -13.16
C SER A 49 11.04 2.02 -13.50
N ASN A 50 10.27 2.46 -12.51
CA ASN A 50 8.90 2.89 -12.70
C ASN A 50 8.81 4.41 -12.51
N PRO A 51 8.49 5.18 -13.57
CA PRO A 51 8.45 6.63 -13.51
C PRO A 51 7.34 7.18 -12.59
N HIS A 52 6.38 6.35 -12.18
CA HIS A 52 5.29 6.72 -11.28
C HIS A 52 5.59 6.45 -9.80
N CYS A 53 6.71 5.79 -9.49
CA CYS A 53 7.11 5.54 -8.11
C CYS A 53 7.81 6.77 -7.52
N LEU A 54 7.33 7.25 -6.37
CA LEU A 54 8.03 8.22 -5.55
C LEU A 54 9.24 7.53 -4.90
N SER A 55 10.42 7.66 -5.51
CA SER A 55 11.66 7.17 -4.89
C SER A 55 12.12 8.14 -3.80
N PHE A 56 12.15 7.68 -2.55
CA PHE A 56 12.85 8.35 -1.47
C PHE A 56 14.30 7.88 -1.51
N SER A 57 15.17 8.70 -2.12
CA SER A 57 16.62 8.53 -2.22
C SER A 57 17.12 7.25 -2.93
N ASP A 58 17.98 7.45 -3.93
CA ASP A 58 18.88 6.45 -4.51
C ASP A 58 19.49 5.55 -3.42
N GLU A 59 19.62 4.25 -3.69
CA GLU A 59 20.84 3.43 -3.48
C GLU A 59 20.58 1.93 -3.72
N THR A 60 19.34 1.44 -3.64
CA THR A 60 19.05 0.04 -3.98
C THR A 60 18.63 -0.10 -5.44
N VAL A 61 19.60 -0.44 -6.29
CA VAL A 61 19.33 -0.86 -7.66
C VAL A 61 18.57 -2.19 -7.61
N VAL A 62 17.25 -2.14 -7.78
CA VAL A 62 16.43 -3.35 -7.84
C VAL A 62 16.44 -3.90 -9.27
N MET A 63 16.84 -5.15 -9.44
CA MET A 63 16.77 -5.84 -10.72
C MET A 63 15.43 -6.57 -10.88
N THR A 64 14.96 -6.72 -12.11
CA THR A 64 13.69 -7.39 -12.43
C THR A 64 13.57 -8.82 -11.90
N SER A 65 14.68 -9.56 -11.75
CA SER A 65 14.64 -10.91 -11.13
C SER A 65 14.49 -10.87 -9.61
N GLU A 66 14.88 -9.77 -8.97
CA GLU A 66 14.73 -9.59 -7.52
C GLU A 66 13.28 -9.23 -7.17
N LEU A 67 12.54 -8.66 -8.13
CA LEU A 67 11.11 -8.33 -7.97
C LEU A 67 10.24 -9.56 -7.71
N GLU A 68 10.56 -10.71 -8.31
CA GLU A 68 9.78 -11.94 -8.12
C GLU A 68 9.79 -12.41 -6.66
N SER A 69 10.86 -12.12 -5.92
CA SER A 69 10.97 -12.43 -4.48
C SER A 69 10.18 -11.47 -3.58
N VAL A 70 9.84 -10.28 -4.09
CA VAL A 70 8.93 -9.33 -3.42
C VAL A 70 7.49 -9.82 -3.57
N HIS A 71 7.13 -10.31 -4.77
CA HIS A 71 5.79 -10.84 -5.06
C HIS A 71 5.37 -12.00 -4.15
N THR A 72 6.28 -12.90 -3.80
CA THR A 72 5.98 -14.02 -2.89
C THR A 72 5.63 -13.59 -1.47
N ASN A 73 6.05 -12.39 -1.06
CA ASN A 73 5.73 -11.82 0.25
C ASN A 73 4.60 -10.78 0.20
N THR A 74 4.06 -10.44 -0.97
CA THR A 74 3.07 -9.35 -1.11
C THR A 74 1.78 -9.80 -1.80
N VAL A 75 1.74 -10.97 -2.46
CA VAL A 75 0.55 -11.42 -3.20
C VAL A 75 0.18 -12.87 -2.88
N THR A 76 -0.38 -13.07 -1.69
CA THR A 76 -1.40 -14.11 -1.44
C THR A 76 -2.71 -13.48 -0.94
N GLY A 77 -3.00 -12.24 -1.33
CA GLY A 77 -4.35 -11.71 -1.31
C GLY A 77 -5.14 -12.30 -2.48
N HIS A 78 -5.78 -13.44 -2.25
CA HIS A 78 -6.76 -14.00 -3.19
C HIS A 78 -7.81 -12.94 -3.52
N SER A 79 -7.85 -12.51 -4.77
CA SER A 79 -9.01 -11.85 -5.36
C SER A 79 -10.10 -12.89 -5.61
N ASP A 80 -10.63 -13.45 -4.53
CA ASP A 80 -11.86 -14.24 -4.55
C ASP A 80 -12.89 -13.51 -3.70
N GLY A 81 -13.99 -13.09 -4.34
CA GLY A 81 -15.19 -12.58 -3.69
C GLY A 81 -15.05 -11.34 -2.79
N GLY A 82 -15.11 -10.14 -3.39
CA GLY A 82 -15.74 -8.95 -2.79
C GLY A 82 -15.49 -8.67 -1.31
N VAL A 83 -14.26 -8.85 -0.82
CA VAL A 83 -13.90 -8.44 0.54
C VAL A 83 -13.86 -6.92 0.54
N ASP A 84 -14.83 -6.30 1.20
CA ASP A 84 -14.82 -4.86 1.41
C ASP A 84 -13.72 -4.52 2.43
N TYR A 85 -12.53 -4.19 1.92
CA TYR A 85 -11.39 -3.77 2.74
C TYR A 85 -11.69 -2.54 3.59
N TYR A 86 -12.75 -1.78 3.29
CA TYR A 86 -13.18 -0.67 4.13
C TYR A 86 -13.85 -1.14 5.42
N VAL A 87 -14.37 -2.37 5.49
CA VAL A 87 -14.93 -2.95 6.73
C VAL A 87 -13.82 -3.20 7.75
N GLU A 88 -12.62 -3.58 7.30
CA GLU A 88 -11.47 -3.76 8.20
C GLU A 88 -10.84 -2.42 8.63
N LEU A 89 -11.13 -1.35 7.89
CA LEU A 89 -10.83 0.04 8.22
C LEU A 89 -11.94 0.72 9.03
N ASP A 90 -13.08 0.06 9.24
CA ASP A 90 -14.17 0.60 10.04
C ASP A 90 -13.81 0.41 11.51
N PHE A 91 -13.00 1.33 12.00
CA PHE A 91 -12.64 1.42 13.39
C PHE A 91 -13.87 1.88 14.16
N ASP A 92 -14.63 0.95 14.73
CA ASP A 92 -15.66 1.24 15.74
C ASP A 92 -15.02 1.68 17.07
N GLU A 93 -14.08 2.61 16.99
CA GLU A 93 -13.36 3.17 18.11
C GLU A 93 -13.93 4.54 18.45
N SER A 94 -14.66 4.61 19.56
CA SER A 94 -15.00 5.88 20.18
C SER A 94 -13.74 6.53 20.76
N PHE A 95 -13.21 7.55 20.09
CA PHE A 95 -12.14 8.38 20.64
C PHE A 95 -12.65 9.20 21.84
N ALA A 96 -11.75 9.47 22.79
CA ALA A 96 -12.04 10.44 23.85
C ALA A 96 -12.13 11.85 23.26
N GLU A 97 -12.94 12.74 23.86
CA GLU A 97 -12.96 14.15 23.45
C GLU A 97 -11.68 14.86 23.91
N ALA A 98 -10.94 15.44 22.97
CA ALA A 98 -9.86 16.36 23.29
C ALA A 98 -10.39 17.65 23.94
N THR A 99 -9.53 18.31 24.72
CA THR A 99 -9.81 19.65 25.24
C THR A 99 -9.95 20.65 24.09
N GLN A 100 -10.86 21.63 24.23
CA GLN A 100 -10.99 22.72 23.28
C GLN A 100 -9.66 23.48 23.15
N PRO A 101 -9.09 23.60 21.94
CA PRO A 101 -7.88 24.39 21.74
C PRO A 101 -8.13 25.88 22.03
N ALA A 102 -7.26 26.49 22.85
CA ALA A 102 -7.39 27.90 23.23
C ALA A 102 -7.29 28.88 22.05
N LEU A 103 -6.65 28.45 20.96
CA LEU A 103 -6.48 29.23 19.72
C LEU A 103 -7.74 29.24 18.84
N ILE A 104 -8.69 28.33 19.08
CA ILE A 104 -9.92 28.22 18.27
C ILE A 104 -11.08 28.79 19.09
N SER A 105 -11.53 29.97 18.70
CA SER A 105 -12.64 30.67 19.38
C SER A 105 -14.00 30.00 19.16
N ALA A 106 -14.15 29.18 18.11
CA ALA A 106 -15.37 28.45 17.84
C ALA A 106 -15.41 27.14 18.68
N PRO A 107 -16.49 26.88 19.45
CA PRO A 107 -16.60 25.64 20.23
C PRO A 107 -16.69 24.45 19.28
N LEU A 108 -15.81 23.47 19.47
CA LEU A 108 -15.80 22.24 18.70
C LEU A 108 -16.93 21.31 19.14
N HIS A 109 -17.60 20.70 18.18
CA HIS A 109 -18.55 19.61 18.43
C HIS A 109 -17.84 18.38 18.99
N SER A 110 -18.60 17.50 19.65
CA SER A 110 -18.09 16.24 20.23
C SER A 110 -17.25 15.43 19.23
N TYR A 111 -17.80 15.15 18.03
CA TYR A 111 -17.09 14.43 16.97
C TYR A 111 -15.81 15.14 16.48
N GLN A 112 -15.76 16.49 16.54
CA GLN A 112 -14.56 17.25 16.15
C GLN A 112 -13.47 17.12 17.21
N LYS A 113 -13.83 17.10 18.50
CA LYS A 113 -12.88 16.84 19.57
C LYS A 113 -12.37 15.41 19.57
N GLN A 114 -13.22 14.45 19.21
CA GLN A 114 -12.84 13.05 18.99
C GLN A 114 -11.85 12.93 17.83
N GLY A 115 -12.14 13.59 16.69
CA GLY A 115 -11.23 13.68 15.55
C GLY A 115 -9.91 14.37 15.91
N LEU A 116 -9.93 15.38 16.78
CA LEU A 116 -8.72 16.03 17.27
C LEU A 116 -7.87 15.09 18.12
N THR A 117 -8.47 14.30 19.01
CA THR A 117 -7.75 13.24 19.75
C THR A 117 -7.08 12.26 18.81
N PHE A 118 -7.78 11.82 17.77
CA PHE A 118 -7.22 10.95 16.75
C PHE A 118 -6.00 11.58 16.06
N MET A 119 -6.10 12.84 15.63
CA MET A 119 -4.99 13.54 14.98
C MET A 119 -3.78 13.66 15.92
N LEU A 120 -4.00 14.09 17.16
CA LEU A 120 -2.93 14.23 18.16
C LEU A 120 -2.25 12.91 18.51
N GLN A 121 -2.98 11.80 18.52
CA GLN A 121 -2.40 10.48 18.67
C GLN A 121 -1.56 10.12 17.44
N ARG A 122 -2.05 10.39 16.23
CA ARG A 122 -1.34 10.06 14.99
C ARG A 122 -0.04 10.83 14.80
N GLU A 123 0.04 12.04 15.35
CA GLU A 123 1.28 12.84 15.37
C GLU A 123 2.39 12.19 16.22
N GLN A 124 2.06 11.26 17.14
CA GLN A 124 3.04 10.52 17.93
C GLN A 124 3.66 9.34 17.16
N GLY A 125 3.24 9.13 15.91
CA GLY A 125 3.72 8.08 15.02
C GLY A 125 2.75 6.90 14.92
N TRP A 126 3.24 5.81 14.36
CA TRP A 126 2.49 4.56 14.23
C TRP A 126 2.65 3.72 15.50
N HIS A 127 1.53 3.27 16.07
CA HIS A 127 1.49 2.40 17.24
C HIS A 127 1.72 0.94 16.82
N PHE A 128 2.96 0.61 16.43
CA PHE A 128 3.32 -0.73 15.95
C PHE A 128 3.16 -1.88 16.97
N ARG A 129 2.94 -1.57 18.26
CA ARG A 129 3.01 -2.54 19.38
C ARG A 129 1.77 -2.59 20.27
N GLU A 130 0.80 -1.69 20.10
CA GLU A 130 -0.34 -1.57 21.02
C GLU A 130 -1.68 -2.00 20.40
N PHE A 131 -2.70 -2.09 21.25
CA PHE A 131 -4.04 -2.66 21.02
C PHE A 131 -4.84 -2.05 19.84
N ARG A 132 -4.42 -0.90 19.30
CA ARG A 132 -5.06 -0.27 18.14
C ARG A 132 -4.54 -0.88 16.85
N ARG A 133 -5.44 -1.35 15.99
CA ARG A 133 -5.06 -1.90 14.67
C ARG A 133 -4.60 -0.77 13.76
N ASP A 134 -3.33 -0.42 13.81
CA ASP A 134 -2.77 0.42 12.76
C ASP A 134 -2.71 -0.34 11.43
N VAL A 135 -2.92 0.41 10.35
CA VAL A 135 -2.87 -0.11 8.98
C VAL A 135 -1.46 -0.56 8.60
N TRP A 136 -0.43 -0.08 9.31
CA TRP A 136 0.97 -0.43 9.08
C TRP A 136 1.55 -1.19 10.26
N ARG A 137 2.24 -2.30 9.99
CA ARG A 137 3.01 -3.08 10.96
C ARG A 137 4.48 -3.10 10.58
N SER A 138 5.35 -3.11 11.59
CA SER A 138 6.77 -3.29 11.40
C SER A 138 7.18 -4.75 11.61
N TYR A 139 7.99 -5.31 10.71
CA TYR A 139 8.62 -6.61 10.90
C TYR A 139 10.12 -6.52 10.61
N TYR A 140 10.89 -7.49 11.12
CA TYR A 140 12.30 -7.62 10.78
C TYR A 140 12.44 -8.60 9.62
N ASP A 141 13.15 -8.20 8.56
CA ASP A 141 13.49 -9.13 7.51
C ASP A 141 14.64 -10.07 7.92
N ARG A 142 14.95 -11.04 7.06
CA ARG A 142 16.06 -11.98 7.25
C ARG A 142 17.45 -11.33 7.37
N HIS A 143 17.56 -10.03 7.07
CA HIS A 143 18.78 -9.23 7.17
C HIS A 143 18.77 -8.31 8.40
N GLY A 144 17.77 -8.42 9.27
CA GLY A 144 17.62 -7.60 10.49
C GLY A 144 17.13 -6.17 10.22
N ILE A 145 16.70 -5.86 9.00
CA ILE A 145 16.21 -4.54 8.62
C ILE A 145 14.72 -4.43 8.97
N THR A 146 14.34 -3.34 9.62
CA THR A 146 12.93 -3.03 9.88
C THR A 146 12.24 -2.68 8.56
N ARG A 147 11.23 -3.47 8.20
CA ARG A 147 10.34 -3.23 7.07
C ARG A 147 8.94 -2.92 7.55
N LEU A 148 8.20 -2.20 6.72
CA LEU A 148 6.80 -1.86 6.96
C LEU A 148 5.92 -2.68 6.01
N GLU A 149 4.82 -3.18 6.55
CA GLU A 149 3.81 -3.97 5.84
C GLU A 149 2.43 -3.40 6.12
N MET A 150 1.56 -3.42 5.11
CA MET A 150 0.18 -2.97 5.25
C MET A 150 -0.72 -4.12 5.72
N SER A 151 -1.34 -3.98 6.89
CA SER A 151 -2.19 -4.98 7.57
C SER A 151 -3.37 -5.46 6.71
N LEU A 152 -3.83 -4.65 5.76
CA LEU A 152 -4.95 -4.98 4.86
C LEU A 152 -4.59 -5.97 3.74
N CYS A 153 -3.31 -6.28 3.57
CA CYS A 153 -2.87 -7.25 2.55
C CYS A 153 -3.01 -8.71 3.01
N PHE A 154 -3.24 -8.97 4.31
CA PHE A 154 -3.31 -10.32 4.87
C PHE A 154 -4.48 -10.44 5.86
N PRO A 155 -5.54 -11.18 5.54
CA PRO A 155 -6.54 -11.50 6.55
C PRO A 155 -5.89 -12.31 7.68
N LEU A 156 -6.22 -11.98 8.93
CA LEU A 156 -5.87 -12.78 10.12
C LEU A 156 -6.41 -14.21 9.95
N GLY A 157 -5.63 -15.10 9.34
CA GLY A 157 -6.07 -16.46 9.08
C GLY A 157 -5.01 -17.42 8.55
N SER A 158 -3.82 -16.97 8.15
CA SER A 158 -2.73 -17.91 7.87
C SER A 158 -2.07 -18.30 9.19
N GLU A 159 -2.48 -19.45 9.73
CA GLU A 159 -1.73 -20.16 10.77
C GLU A 159 -0.24 -20.20 10.40
N ALA A 160 0.60 -19.94 11.40
CA ALA A 160 2.03 -20.15 11.28
C ALA A 160 2.30 -21.59 10.81
N PRO A 161 3.22 -21.81 9.86
CA PRO A 161 3.60 -23.17 9.49
C PRO A 161 4.17 -23.85 10.74
N GLY A 162 3.48 -24.92 11.17
CA GLY A 162 3.93 -25.78 12.24
C GLY A 162 5.32 -26.33 11.94
N VAL A 163 6.12 -26.37 13.00
CA VAL A 163 7.47 -26.96 13.09
C VAL A 163 7.43 -28.44 12.73
#